data_AF-A0A2N1XQX8-F1
#
_entry.id   AF-A0A2N1XQX8-F1
#
_cell.length_a   1.000
_cell.length_b   1.000
_cell.length_c   1.000
_cell.angle_alpha   90.00
_cell.angle_beta   90.00
_cell.angle_gamma   90.00
#
_symmetry.space_group_name_H-M   'P 1'
#
loop_
_entity.id
_entity.type
_entity.pdbx_description
1 polymer ?
#
loop_
_entity_poly.entity_id
_entity_poly.type
_entity_poly.pdbx_seq_one_letter_code
_entity_poly.pdbx_strand_id
1 'polypeptide(L)' 'MSTTAHDIKQAAHRLIDQFPDNATWNDVVYEMIVRQKIEKGLEDSDADRTTPLEEVMKEFGVEE' A
#
# COMPACT_ATOMS: atom_id res chain seq x y z
N MET A 1 -3.62 5.74 -12.34
CA MET A 1 -3.05 6.74 -13.28
C MET A 1 -1.56 6.48 -13.42
N SER A 2 -1.01 6.48 -14.64
CA SER A 2 0.40 6.17 -14.88
C SER A 2 1.30 7.36 -14.51
N THR A 3 1.97 7.28 -13.36
CA THR A 3 2.92 8.28 -12.85
C THR A 3 4.18 8.31 -13.73
N THR A 4 4.56 9.47 -14.27
CA THR A 4 5.80 9.60 -15.06
C THR A 4 7.03 9.66 -14.15
N ALA A 5 8.24 9.49 -14.71
CA ALA A 5 9.48 9.51 -13.93
C ALA A 5 9.76 10.84 -13.20
N HIS A 6 9.15 11.95 -13.63
CA HIS A 6 9.24 13.23 -12.93
C HIS A 6 8.30 13.26 -11.71
N ASP A 7 7.12 12.65 -11.85
CA ASP A 7 6.10 12.59 -10.81
C ASP A 7 6.52 11.66 -9.65
N ILE A 8 7.21 10.55 -9.94
CA ILE A 8 7.67 9.62 -8.89
C ILE A 8 8.73 10.25 -7.97
N LYS A 9 9.62 11.08 -8.51
CA LYS A 9 10.62 11.79 -7.71
C LYS A 9 9.95 12.78 -6.77
N GLN A 10 9.00 13.55 -7.26
CA GLN A 10 8.25 14.49 -6.43
C GLN A 10 7.39 13.79 -5.38
N ALA A 11 6.78 12.65 -5.73
CA ALA A 11 6.03 11.84 -4.78
C ALA A 11 6.94 11.28 -3.67
N ALA A 12 8.14 10.79 -4.02
CA ALA A 12 9.13 10.33 -3.06
C ALA A 12 9.61 11.46 -2.14
N HIS A 13 9.86 12.66 -2.68
CA HIS A 13 10.21 13.83 -1.85
C HIS A 13 9.09 14.16 -0.86
N ARG A 14 7.84 14.29 -1.33
CA ARG A 14 6.69 14.55 -0.46
C ARG A 14 6.51 13.50 0.62
N LEU A 15 6.85 12.24 0.32
CA LEU A 15 6.81 11.16 1.28
C LEU A 15 7.87 11.34 2.36
N ILE A 16 9.12 11.55 1.96
CA ILE A 16 10.26 11.74 2.86
C ILE A 16 10.03 12.96 3.77
N ASP A 17 9.46 14.04 3.25
CA ASP A 17 9.18 15.27 4.00
C ASP A 17 8.16 15.10 5.15
N GLN A 18 7.41 13.98 5.18
CA GLN A 18 6.45 13.67 6.25
C GLN A 18 7.07 12.93 7.44
N PHE A 19 8.30 12.44 7.30
CA PHE A 19 8.96 11.69 8.37
C PHE A 19 9.44 12.61 9.49
N PRO A 20 9.45 12.14 10.75
CA PRO A 20 10.11 12.86 11.83
C PRO A 20 11.64 12.86 11.64
N ASP A 21 12.33 13.86 12.19
CA ASP A 21 13.79 14.03 12.05
C ASP A 21 14.61 12.82 12.55
N ASN A 22 14.04 12.00 13.43
CA ASN A 22 14.67 10.79 13.96
C ASN A 22 14.31 9.51 13.20
N ALA A 23 13.62 9.62 12.06
CA ALA A 23 13.30 8.48 11.22
C ALA A 23 14.55 7.76 10.72
N THR A 24 14.43 6.44 10.62
CA THR A 24 15.50 5.56 10.14
C THR A 24 15.21 5.07 8.73
N TRP A 25 16.21 4.48 8.09
CA TRP A 25 16.02 3.82 6.79
C TRP A 25 15.01 2.68 6.84
N ASN A 26 14.83 2.02 7.98
CA ASN A 26 13.81 0.99 8.13
C ASN A 26 12.39 1.58 8.03
N ASP A 27 12.18 2.77 8.58
CA ASP A 27 10.88 3.45 8.53
C ASP A 27 10.55 3.86 7.09
N VAL A 28 11.54 4.36 6.35
CA VAL A 28 11.40 4.71 4.93
C VAL A 28 11.01 3.49 4.09
N VAL A 29 11.72 2.37 4.27
CA VAL A 29 11.44 1.13 3.54
C VAL A 29 10.06 0.58 3.89
N TYR A 30 9.70 0.59 5.18
CA TYR A 30 8.41 0.14 5.65
C TYR A 30 7.27 0.90 4.96
N GLU A 31 7.33 2.23 4.98
CA GLU A 31 6.31 3.09 4.38
C GLU A 31 6.19 2.88 2.87
N MET A 32 7.30 2.70 2.16
CA MET A 32 7.27 2.37 0.73
C MET A 32 6.56 1.03 0.47
N ILE A 33 6.82 0.00 1.28
CA ILE A 33 6.15 -1.31 1.17
C ILE A 33 4.65 -1.18 1.46
N VAL A 34 4.26 -0.41 2.48
CA VAL A 34 2.85 -0.17 2.80
C VAL A 34 2.13 0.47 1.61
N ARG A 35 2.71 1.52 1.02
CA ARG A 35 2.13 2.17 -0.16
C ARG A 35 1.98 1.23 -1.34
N GLN A 36 3.02 0.45 -1.64
CA GLN A 36 2.98 -0.55 -2.71
C GLN A 36 1.85 -1.57 -2.48
N LYS A 37 1.68 -2.04 -1.23
CA LYS A 37 0.62 -3.01 -0.89
C LYS A 37 -0.78 -2.40 -1.05
N ILE A 38 -0.96 -1.13 -0.68
CA ILE A 38 -2.23 -0.42 -0.85
C ILE A 38 -2.55 -0.26 -2.33
N GLU A 39 -1.61 0.25 -3.14
CA GLU A 39 -1.79 0.42 -4.58
C GLU A 39 -2.15 -0.90 -5.26
N LYS A 40 -1.42 -1.97 -4.93
CA LYS A 40 -1.75 -3.31 -5.44
C LYS A 40 -3.13 -3.79 -5.00
N GLY A 41 -3.50 -3.57 -3.73
CA GLY A 41 -4.83 -3.93 -3.23
C GLY A 41 -5.96 -3.19 -3.93
N LEU A 42 -5.76 -1.91 -4.24
CA LEU A 42 -6.70 -1.12 -5.04
C LEU A 42 -6.80 -1.64 -6.48
N GLU A 43 -5.67 -1.95 -7.12
CA GLU A 43 -5.63 -2.53 -8.46
C GLU A 43 -6.28 -3.93 -8.52
N ASP A 44 -6.14 -4.72 -7.46
CA ASP A 44 -6.80 -6.02 -7.33
C ASP A 44 -8.32 -5.85 -7.12
N SER A 45 -8.74 -4.87 -6.32
CA SER A 45 -10.16 -4.53 -6.13
C SER A 45 -10.82 -4.03 -7.40
N ASP A 46 -10.18 -3.10 -8.12
CA ASP A 46 -10.72 -2.52 -9.37
C ASP A 46 -10.83 -3.57 -10.50
N ALA A 47 -10.06 -4.64 -10.40
CA ALA A 47 -10.02 -5.71 -11.39
C ALA A 47 -10.73 -7.00 -10.94
N ASP A 48 -11.55 -6.92 -9.89
CA ASP A 48 -12.32 -8.04 -9.32
C ASP A 48 -11.43 -9.26 -8.94
N ARG A 49 -10.17 -9.02 -8.54
CA ARG A 49 -9.21 -10.04 -8.06
C ARG A 49 -9.23 -10.16 -6.53
N THR A 50 -10.41 -10.12 -5.94
CA THR A 50 -10.61 -10.20 -4.48
C THR A 50 -11.26 -11.51 -4.07
N THR A 51 -11.02 -11.95 -2.83
CA THR A 51 -11.74 -13.08 -2.24
C THR A 51 -13.06 -12.60 -1.62
N PRO A 52 -14.19 -13.28 -1.88
CA PRO A 52 -15.47 -12.97 -1.24
C PRO A 52 -15.42 -13.08 0.29
N LEU A 53 -16.21 -12.26 0.99
CA LEU A 53 -16.20 -12.17 2.45
C LEU A 53 -16.49 -13.53 3.11
N GLU A 54 -17.48 -14.26 2.59
CA GLU A 54 -17.88 -15.57 3.08
C GLU A 54 -16.76 -16.61 3.00
N GLU A 55 -15.92 -16.54 1.97
CA GLU A 55 -14.77 -17.43 1.82
C GLU A 55 -13.67 -17.07 2.81
N VAL A 56 -13.40 -15.78 3.02
CA VAL A 56 -12.43 -15.29 4.01
C VAL A 56 -12.87 -15.68 5.43
N MET A 57 -14.13 -15.46 5.79
CA MET A 57 -14.64 -15.81 7.13
C MET A 57 -14.50 -17.30 7.41
N LYS A 58 -14.81 -18.14 6.42
CA LYS A 58 -14.63 -19.60 6.50
C LYS A 58 -13.16 -19.99 6.66
N GLU A 59 -12.25 -19.36 5.91
CA GLU A 59 -10.81 -19.64 5.99
C GLU A 59 -10.25 -19.33 7.38
N PHE A 60 -10.67 -18.23 7.99
CA PHE A 60 -10.18 -17.79 9.30
C PHE A 60 -11.01 -18.29 10.49
N GLY A 61 -12.07 -19.08 10.26
CA GLY A 61 -12.93 -19.62 11.31
C GLY A 61 -13.68 -18.55 12.10
N VAL A 62 -14.03 -17.43 11.46
CA VAL A 62 -14.83 -16.36 12.07
C VAL A 62 -16.30 -16.69 11.90
N GLU A 63 -17.00 -16.92 13.00
CA GLU A 63 -18.45 -17.11 13.05
C GLU A 63 -19.14 -15.73 13.18
N GLU A 64 -20.23 -15.50 12.43
CA GLU A 64 -21.05 -14.26 12.50
C GLU A 64 -21.72 -14.04 13.86
#